data_AF-A0A2V9K6B9-F1
#
_entry.id   AF-A0A2V9K6B9-F1
#
_cell.length_a   1.000
_cell.length_b   1.000
_cell.length_c   1.000
_cell.angle_alpha   90.00
_cell.angle_beta   90.00
_cell.angle_gamma   90.00
#
_symmetry.space_group_name_H-M   'P 1'
#
loop_
_entity.id
_entity.type
_entity.pdbx_description
1 polymer ?
#
loop_
_entity_poly.entity_id
_entity_poly.type
_entity_poly.pdbx_seq_one_letter_code
_entity_poly.pdbx_strand_id
1 'polypeptide(L)' 'MAAKKRVRIIKKIRDAAGAWRFISLDRIGMRYVWDKRPGYYFLDWRDGRRRRRELAGRTPSEAIEAQRAKSTS' A
#
# COMPACT_ATOMS: atom_id res chain seq x y z
N MET A 1 -14.48 -21.30 4.13
CA MET A 1 -14.56 -20.01 3.42
C MET A 1 -13.15 -19.44 3.27
N ALA A 2 -12.63 -19.32 2.05
CA ALA A 2 -11.33 -18.66 1.84
C ALA A 2 -11.47 -17.18 2.20
N ALA A 3 -10.77 -16.72 3.23
CA ALA A 3 -10.74 -15.30 3.56
C ALA A 3 -10.17 -14.54 2.36
N LYS A 4 -10.97 -13.66 1.75
CA LYS A 4 -10.58 -12.86 0.58
C LYS A 4 -9.26 -12.15 0.90
N LYS A 5 -8.24 -12.38 0.07
CA LYS A 5 -6.89 -11.83 0.24
C LYS A 5 -6.96 -10.32 0.41
N ARG A 6 -6.75 -9.82 1.64
CA ARG A 6 -6.86 -8.40 1.94
C ARG A 6 -5.54 -7.70 1.58
N VAL A 7 -5.51 -7.11 0.40
CA VAL A 7 -4.40 -6.26 -0.06
C VAL A 7 -4.63 -4.83 0.44
N ARG A 8 -3.63 -4.22 1.09
CA ARG A 8 -3.63 -2.82 1.53
C ARG A 8 -2.56 -2.03 0.79
N ILE A 9 -2.77 -0.74 0.62
CA ILE A 9 -1.73 0.18 0.13
C ILE A 9 -1.09 0.84 1.35
N ILE A 10 0.24 0.80 1.41
CA ILE A 10 1.08 1.52 2.37
C ILE A 10 2.03 2.42 1.59
N LYS A 11 2.68 3.37 2.27
CA LYS A 11 3.65 4.26 1.61
C LYS A 11 4.98 4.22 2.34
N LYS A 12 6.07 4.13 1.59
CA LYS A 12 7.44 4.31 2.06
C LYS A 12 7.85 5.75 1.82
N ILE A 13 8.01 6.52 2.88
CA ILE A 13 8.36 7.95 2.83
C ILE A 13 9.74 8.16 3.42
N ARG A 14 10.38 9.27 3.04
CA ARG A 14 11.54 9.81 3.76
C ARG A 14 11.01 10.74 4.85
N ASP A 15 11.36 10.47 6.10
CA ASP A 15 10.97 11.34 7.22
C ASP A 15 11.83 12.61 7.28
N ALA A 16 11.51 13.52 8.20
CA ALA A 16 12.24 14.78 8.37
C ALA A 16 13.71 14.58 8.76
N ALA A 17 14.06 13.44 9.37
CA ALA A 17 15.42 13.07 9.70
C ALA A 17 16.15 12.38 8.53
N GLY A 18 15.51 12.27 7.36
CA GLY A 18 16.08 11.66 6.17
C GLY A 18 16.01 10.13 6.14
N ALA A 19 15.38 9.48 7.12
CA ALA A 19 15.26 8.03 7.21
C ALA A 19 14.03 7.52 6.44
N TRP A 20 14.16 6.34 5.83
CA TRP A 20 13.06 5.69 5.13
C TRP A 20 12.16 4.92 6.10
N ARG A 21 10.86 5.22 6.10
CA ARG A 21 9.88 4.55 6.94
C ARG A 21 8.62 4.19 6.17
N PHE A 22 7.98 3.10 6.57
CA PHE A 22 6.66 2.75 6.07
C PHE A 22 5.58 3.42 6.93
N ILE A 23 4.63 4.07 6.28
CA ILE A 23 3.41 4.57 6.90
C ILE A 23 2.22 3.80 6.34
N SER A 24 1.23 3.59 7.19
CA SER A 24 -0.08 3.13 6.74
C SER A 24 -0.85 4.33 6.22
N LEU A 25 -1.66 4.14 5.18
CA LEU A 25 -2.57 5.17 4.69
C LEU A 25 -3.92 4.99 5.38
N ASP A 26 -4.49 6.09 5.86
CA ASP A 26 -5.84 6.09 6.39
C ASP A 26 -6.86 5.87 5.28
N ARG A 27 -8.03 5.35 5.66
CA ARG A 27 -9.17 5.16 4.76
C ARG A 27 -10.41 5.81 5.36
N ILE A 28 -11.05 6.66 4.56
CA ILE A 28 -12.36 7.23 4.86
C ILE A 28 -13.35 6.60 3.88
N GLY A 29 -14.17 5.68 4.38
CA GLY A 29 -15.02 4.83 3.56
C GLY A 29 -14.20 3.99 2.57
N MET A 30 -14.46 4.17 1.28
CA MET A 30 -13.75 3.45 0.19
C MET A 30 -12.51 4.18 -0.34
N ARG A 31 -12.21 5.40 0.14
CA ARG A 31 -11.12 6.23 -0.37
C ARG A 31 -9.93 6.23 0.58
N TYR A 32 -8.72 6.17 0.01
CA TYR A 32 -7.51 6.42 0.76
C TYR A 32 -7.28 7.91 0.97
N VAL A 33 -6.79 8.26 2.14
CA VAL A 33 -6.21 9.58 2.40
C VAL A 33 -4.76 9.53 1.93
N TRP A 34 -4.48 10.20 0.80
CA TRP A 34 -3.16 10.20 0.20
C TRP A 34 -2.20 11.11 0.94
N ASP A 35 -1.07 10.55 1.34
CA ASP A 35 0.01 11.32 1.94
C ASP A 35 0.71 12.17 0.85
N LYS A 36 1.02 13.43 1.16
CA LYS A 36 1.61 14.38 0.21
C LYS A 36 3.14 14.33 0.12
N ARG A 37 3.82 13.67 1.07
CA ARG A 37 5.29 13.64 1.13
C ARG A 37 5.86 12.83 -0.05
N PRO A 38 7.08 13.11 -0.53
CA PRO A 38 7.69 12.26 -1.55
C PRO A 38 7.92 10.84 -1.03
N GLY A 39 7.76 9.85 -1.91
CA GLY A 39 7.95 8.45 -1.54
C GLY A 39 7.41 7.48 -2.58
N TYR A 40 7.28 6.23 -2.15
CA TYR A 40 6.85 5.11 -2.99
C TYR A 40 5.68 4.41 -2.34
N TYR A 41 4.68 4.04 -3.12
CA TYR A 41 3.58 3.21 -2.64
C TYR A 41 3.95 1.74 -2.73
N PHE A 42 3.42 0.95 -1.80
CA PHE A 42 3.60 -0.49 -1.75
C PHE A 42 2.26 -1.17 -1.46
N LEU A 43 2.07 -2.35 -2.02
CA LEU A 43 1.04 -3.26 -1.59
C LEU A 43 1.54 -4.05 -0.39
N ASP A 44 0.67 -4.30 0.58
CA ASP A 44 0.93 -5.13 1.76
C ASP A 44 -0.24 -6.11 1.94
N TRP A 45 0.07 -7.40 1.99
CA TRP A 45 -0.94 -8.45 2.20
C TRP A 45 -0.36 -9.62 2.98
N ARG A 46 -1.26 -10.43 3.56
CA ARG A 46 -0.90 -11.74 4.12
C ARG A 46 -1.05 -12.82 3.06
N ASP A 47 -0.04 -13.66 2.99
CA ASP A 47 0.02 -14.86 2.18
C ASP A 47 0.31 -16.03 3.13
N GLY A 48 -0.77 -16.70 3.57
CA GLY A 48 -0.74 -17.62 4.71
C GLY A 48 -0.17 -16.97 5.98
N ARG A 49 0.95 -17.50 6.48
CA ARG A 49 1.66 -16.97 7.66
C ARG A 49 2.66 -15.86 7.33
N ARG A 50 2.93 -15.59 6.04
CA ARG A 50 3.94 -14.61 5.62
C ARG A 50 3.27 -13.29 5.27
N ARG A 51 3.90 -12.19 5.68
CA ARG A 51 3.53 -10.84 5.21
C ARG A 51 4.37 -10.54 3.97
N ARG A 52 3.71 -10.22 2.87
CA ARG A 52 4.34 -9.87 1.60
C ARG A 52 4.14 -8.39 1.33
N ARG A 53 5.14 -7.80 0.68
CA ARG A 53 5.09 -6.43 0.19
C ARG A 53 5.65 -6.34 -1.21
N GLU A 54 5.10 -5.44 -2.00
CA GLU A 54 5.50 -5.23 -3.39
C GLU A 54 5.36 -3.75 -3.76
N LEU A 55 6.27 -3.25 -4.59
CA LEU A 55 6.24 -1.86 -5.05
C LEU A 55 4.99 -1.63 -5.91
N ALA A 56 4.25 -0.57 -5.63
CA ALA A 56 2.97 -0.24 -6.25
C ALA A 56 3.00 1.10 -7.00
N GLY A 57 4.18 1.59 -7.35
CA GLY A 57 4.37 2.87 -8.05
C GLY A 57 4.66 4.06 -7.14
N ARG A 58 4.66 5.25 -7.73
CA ARG A 58 4.99 6.52 -7.08
C ARG A 58 3.78 7.42 -6.90
N THR A 59 2.71 7.15 -7.65
CA THR A 59 1.47 7.92 -7.65
C THR A 59 0.33 7.14 -6.98
N PRO A 60 -0.68 7.84 -6.43
CA PRO A 60 -1.92 7.23 -5.98
C PRO A 60 -2.59 6.33 -7.03
N SER A 61 -2.64 6.78 -8.29
CA SER A 61 -3.31 6.07 -9.37
C SER A 61 -2.64 4.72 -9.65
N GLU A 62 -1.32 4.70 -9.82
CA GLU A 62 -0.55 3.45 -9.99
C GLU A 62 -0.79 2.48 -8.83
N ALA A 63 -0.83 3.00 -7.60
CA ALA A 63 -1.04 2.19 -6.40
C ALA A 63 -2.43 1.55 -6.36
N ILE A 64 -3.46 2.28 -6.80
CA ILE A 64 -4.83 1.76 -6.93
C ILE A 64 -4.87 0.68 -8.02
N GLU A 65 -4.26 0.92 -9.19
CA GLU A 65 -4.23 -0.04 -10.29
C GLU A 65 -3.54 -1.34 -9.87
N ALA A 66 -2.37 -1.23 -9.24
CA ALA A 66 -1.64 -2.37 -8.69
C ALA A 66 -2.47 -3.13 -7.65
N GLN A 67 -3.17 -2.42 -6.75
CA GLN A 67 -4.04 -3.05 -5.76
C GLN A 67 -5.19 -3.82 -6.44
N ARG A 68 -5.83 -3.24 -7.45
CA ARG A 68 -6.92 -3.88 -8.21
C ARG A 68 -6.43 -5.13 -8.93
N ALA A 69 -5.33 -5.03 -9.68
CA ALA A 69 -4.72 -6.17 -10.36
C ALA A 69 -4.46 -7.33 -9.38
N LYS A 70 -3.85 -7.03 -8.22
CA LYS A 70 -3.52 -8.05 -7.20
C LYS A 70 -4.72 -8.64 -6.46
N SER A 71 -5.83 -7.90 -6.39
CA SER A 71 -7.05 -8.35 -5.67
C SER A 71 -7.93 -9.26 -6.54
N THR A 72 -7.73 -9.24 -7.85
CA THR A 72 -8.42 -10.11 -8.82
C THR A 72 -7.62 -11.37 -9.13
N SER A 73 -6.30 -11.38 -8.89
CA SER A 73 -5.41 -12.54 -9.03
C SER A 73 -5.45 -13.53 -7.88
#